data_AF-A0A133Z9M3-F1
#
_entry.id   AF-A0A133Z9M3-F1
#
_cell.length_a   1.000
_cell.length_b   1.000
_cell.length_c   1.000
_cell.angle_alpha   90.00
_cell.angle_beta   90.00
_cell.angle_gamma   90.00
#
_symmetry.space_group_name_H-M   'P 1'
#
loop_
_entity.id
_entity.type
_entity.pdbx_description
1 polymer ?
#
loop_
_entity_poly.entity_id
_entity_poly.type
_entity_poly.pdbx_seq_one_letter_code
_entity_poly.pdbx_strand_id
1 'polypeptide(L)'
;MKLYDPTTHRFLGIPADFSGLTNPAARLGAFEPENPKLLVPRAAGIGWDFNIGAIASRLGLIRPDDSLPDLEAHIPATTIAVLRGAPWTLLALSTAAALPAIKDGRPLPRKWSATFAPKKWTSPARAMLSSILPAAAVAGFAEWTTRRDNKLDVTGSLLATSLGAMSLLLTLAARQAADAPATARALSAAGTLALPVVEVAGFVAVIKSALAQVDRELKRPASSVAAA
;
A
#
# COMPACT_ATOMS: atom_id res chain seq x y z
N MET A 1 -0.82 27.11 1.19
CA MET A 1 -0.24 25.79 1.48
C MET A 1 0.71 25.46 0.34
N LYS A 2 1.96 25.08 0.62
CA LYS A 2 2.94 24.83 -0.46
C LYS A 2 2.48 23.60 -1.24
N LEU A 3 2.01 23.81 -2.47
CA LEU A 3 2.11 22.81 -3.53
C LEU A 3 3.52 22.26 -3.45
N TYR A 4 3.68 20.97 -3.21
CA TYR A 4 4.98 20.34 -3.35
C TYR A 4 5.43 20.61 -4.80
N ASP A 5 6.37 21.53 -4.98
CA ASP A 5 7.05 21.79 -6.24
C ASP A 5 8.44 21.15 -6.13
N PRO A 6 8.53 19.81 -6.27
CA PRO A 6 9.83 19.21 -6.50
C PRO A 6 10.30 19.73 -7.85
N THR A 7 11.59 20.03 -7.94
CA THR A 7 12.30 20.11 -9.21
C THR A 7 12.17 18.77 -9.92
N THR A 8 11.02 18.54 -10.58
CA THR A 8 10.69 17.30 -11.25
C THR A 8 11.48 17.27 -12.52
N HIS A 9 12.57 16.52 -12.51
CA HIS A 9 13.35 16.31 -13.73
C HIS A 9 12.48 15.52 -14.72
N ARG A 10 12.51 15.91 -16.00
CA ARG A 10 11.78 15.20 -17.06
C ARG A 10 12.77 14.57 -18.01
N PHE A 11 12.60 13.29 -18.27
CA PHE A 11 13.34 12.55 -19.30
C PHE A 11 12.36 12.14 -20.39
N LEU A 12 12.54 12.64 -21.61
CA LEU A 12 11.62 12.40 -22.75
C LEU A 12 10.14 12.75 -22.44
N GLY A 13 9.91 13.80 -21.65
CA GLY A 13 8.57 14.22 -21.23
C GLY A 13 7.97 13.39 -20.08
N ILE A 14 8.64 12.34 -19.63
CA ILE A 14 8.24 11.51 -18.49
C ILE A 14 8.88 12.09 -17.23
N PRO A 15 8.11 12.36 -16.16
CA PRO A 15 8.67 12.85 -14.91
C PRO A 15 9.51 11.78 -14.21
N ALA A 16 10.60 12.21 -13.58
CA ALA A 16 11.49 11.39 -12.79
C ALA A 16 11.79 12.13 -11.48
N ASP A 17 11.42 11.51 -10.36
CA ASP A 17 11.67 12.04 -9.02
C ASP A 17 12.04 10.90 -8.07
N PHE A 18 12.98 11.16 -7.17
CA PHE A 18 13.50 10.21 -6.18
C PHE A 18 13.45 10.79 -4.76
N SER A 19 12.86 11.97 -4.60
CA SER A 19 12.66 12.66 -3.33
C SER A 19 11.96 11.77 -2.29
N GLY A 20 11.04 10.91 -2.70
CA GLY A 20 10.31 9.98 -1.84
C GLY A 20 11.17 8.89 -1.21
N LEU A 21 12.41 8.70 -1.67
CA LEU A 21 13.36 7.77 -1.02
C LEU A 21 13.98 8.34 0.26
N THR A 22 13.99 9.66 0.41
CA THR A 22 14.64 10.36 1.53
C THR A 22 13.69 11.28 2.29
N ASN A 23 12.60 11.72 1.66
CA ASN A 23 11.64 12.65 2.21
C ASN A 23 10.25 11.99 2.35
N PRO A 24 9.79 11.72 3.58
CA PRO A 24 8.45 11.19 3.83
C PRO A 24 7.33 12.07 3.26
N ALA A 25 7.47 13.39 3.29
CA ALA A 25 6.46 14.31 2.76
C ALA A 25 6.29 14.18 1.24
N ALA A 26 7.36 13.86 0.51
CA ALA A 26 7.26 13.63 -0.94
C ALA A 26 6.41 12.40 -1.27
N ARG A 27 6.42 11.36 -0.41
CA ARG A 27 5.57 10.16 -0.58
C ARG A 27 4.08 10.47 -0.40
N LEU A 28 3.73 11.54 0.31
CA LEU A 28 2.35 12.00 0.43
C LEU A 28 1.82 12.64 -0.85
N GLY A 29 2.67 12.95 -1.85
CA GLY A 29 2.22 13.49 -3.13
C GLY A 29 1.24 12.57 -3.91
N ALA A 30 1.27 11.26 -3.64
CA ALA A 30 0.28 10.31 -4.17
C ALA A 30 -1.08 10.38 -3.45
N PHE A 31 -1.19 11.13 -2.35
CA PHE A 31 -2.41 11.34 -1.59
C PHE A 31 -2.67 12.85 -1.41
N GLU A 32 -3.23 13.48 -2.43
CA GLU A 32 -3.62 14.90 -2.42
C GLU A 32 -5.10 15.03 -2.83
N PRO A 33 -6.07 14.93 -1.89
CA PRO A 33 -7.50 14.95 -2.19
C PRO A 33 -7.99 16.26 -2.84
N GLU A 34 -7.32 17.37 -2.52
CA GLU A 34 -7.56 18.71 -3.07
C GLU A 34 -7.06 18.88 -4.51
N ASN A 35 -6.08 18.07 -4.93
CA ASN A 35 -5.52 18.13 -6.27
C ASN A 35 -6.41 17.35 -7.24
N PRO A 36 -7.07 17.99 -8.22
CA PRO A 36 -8.01 17.30 -9.09
C PRO A 36 -7.35 16.32 -10.07
N LYS A 37 -6.02 16.35 -10.23
CA LYS A 37 -5.30 15.47 -11.18
C LYS A 37 -5.28 14.03 -10.66
N LEU A 38 -5.72 13.09 -11.50
CA LEU A 38 -5.67 11.65 -11.19
C LEU A 38 -4.28 11.04 -11.35
N LEU A 39 -3.41 11.67 -12.15
CA LEU A 39 -2.03 11.23 -12.36
C LEU A 39 -1.09 12.31 -11.84
N VAL A 40 -0.20 11.91 -10.95
CA VAL A 40 0.84 12.76 -10.35
C VAL A 40 2.20 12.14 -10.61
N PRO A 41 3.29 12.93 -10.72
CA PRO A 41 4.64 12.39 -10.79
C PRO A 41 4.91 11.39 -9.65
N ARG A 42 5.58 10.26 -9.94
CA ARG A 42 5.99 9.34 -8.88
C ARG A 42 6.98 10.01 -7.95
N ALA A 43 6.78 9.88 -6.65
CA ALA A 43 7.75 10.38 -5.66
C ALA A 43 9.05 9.56 -5.64
N ALA A 44 9.00 8.30 -6.09
CA ALA A 44 10.16 7.42 -6.19
C ALA A 44 10.14 6.64 -7.52
N GLY A 45 10.91 7.11 -8.49
CA GLY A 45 11.10 6.48 -9.79
C GLY A 45 10.71 7.36 -10.97
N ILE A 46 10.33 6.71 -12.06
CA ILE A 46 10.01 7.34 -13.34
C ILE A 46 8.54 7.09 -13.67
N GLY A 47 7.85 8.14 -14.13
CA GLY A 47 6.47 8.10 -14.61
C GLY A 47 5.48 8.68 -13.61
N TRP A 48 4.26 8.14 -13.65
CA TRP A 48 3.13 8.65 -12.88
C TRP A 48 2.61 7.64 -11.87
N ASP A 49 2.22 8.14 -10.69
CA ASP A 49 1.37 7.47 -9.73
C ASP A 49 -0.07 7.94 -9.88
N PHE A 50 -1.01 7.12 -9.41
CA PHE A 50 -2.37 7.57 -9.23
C PHE A 50 -2.47 8.42 -7.98
N ASN A 51 -3.13 9.58 -8.09
CA ASN A 51 -3.51 10.35 -6.92
C ASN A 51 -4.69 9.65 -6.23
N ILE A 52 -4.38 8.86 -5.21
CA ILE A 52 -5.33 8.08 -4.43
C ILE A 52 -6.29 8.98 -3.68
N GLY A 53 -5.82 10.14 -3.21
CA GLY A 53 -6.67 11.17 -2.58
C GLY A 53 -7.74 11.68 -3.53
N ALA A 54 -7.36 12.05 -4.76
CA ALA A 54 -8.30 12.51 -5.78
C ALA A 54 -9.32 11.43 -6.17
N ILE A 55 -8.88 10.17 -6.27
CA ILE A 55 -9.78 9.04 -6.55
C ILE A 55 -10.79 8.89 -5.42
N ALA A 56 -10.33 8.83 -4.17
CA ALA A 56 -11.21 8.66 -3.01
C ALA A 56 -12.20 9.82 -2.86
N SER A 57 -11.76 11.06 -3.10
CA SER A 57 -12.60 12.26 -3.11
C SER A 57 -13.68 12.21 -4.21
N ARG A 58 -13.31 11.85 -5.44
CA ARG A 58 -14.28 11.71 -6.54
C ARG A 58 -15.29 10.57 -6.34
N LEU A 59 -14.91 9.53 -5.58
CA LEU A 59 -15.81 8.46 -5.18
C LEU A 59 -16.69 8.83 -3.98
N GLY A 60 -16.55 10.04 -3.41
CA GLY A 60 -17.30 10.49 -2.24
C GLY A 60 -16.91 9.75 -0.95
N LEU A 61 -15.73 9.13 -0.91
CA LEU A 61 -15.26 8.37 0.26
C LEU A 61 -14.64 9.27 1.34
N ILE A 62 -14.03 10.38 0.91
CA ILE A 62 -13.43 11.44 1.74
C ILE A 62 -13.78 12.80 1.11
N ARG A 63 -13.57 13.89 1.86
CA ARG A 63 -13.72 15.25 1.32
C ARG A 63 -12.41 15.74 0.69
N PRO A 64 -12.47 16.68 -0.26
CA PRO A 64 -11.27 17.28 -0.86
C PRO A 64 -10.35 17.98 0.16
N ASP A 65 -10.89 18.45 1.29
CA ASP A 65 -10.16 19.11 2.38
C ASP A 65 -9.60 18.14 3.45
N ASP A 66 -9.83 16.82 3.30
CA ASP A 66 -9.31 15.82 4.25
C ASP A 66 -7.82 15.52 3.98
N SER A 67 -6.96 16.44 4.42
CA SER A 67 -5.50 16.35 4.33
C SER A 67 -4.92 15.39 5.38
N LEU A 68 -4.12 14.41 4.95
CA LEU A 68 -3.46 13.48 5.87
C LEU A 68 -2.43 14.15 6.80
N PRO A 69 -1.57 15.09 6.33
CA PRO A 69 -0.69 15.85 7.22
C PRO A 69 -1.41 16.52 8.40
N ASP A 70 -2.61 17.08 8.16
CA ASP A 70 -3.36 17.81 9.19
C ASP A 70 -4.04 16.85 10.19
N LEU A 71 -4.43 15.66 9.71
CA LEU A 71 -5.07 14.64 10.52
C LEU A 71 -4.09 13.69 11.24
N GLU A 72 -2.81 13.77 10.91
CA GLU A 72 -1.79 12.83 11.37
C GLU A 72 -1.66 12.79 12.90
N ALA A 73 -1.77 13.95 13.55
CA ALA A 73 -1.70 14.07 15.01
C ALA A 73 -2.88 13.40 15.73
N HIS A 74 -3.98 13.15 15.01
CA HIS A 74 -5.21 12.59 15.55
C HIS A 74 -5.43 11.12 15.16
N ILE A 75 -4.45 10.48 14.49
CA ILE A 75 -4.55 9.04 14.18
C ILE A 75 -4.52 8.24 15.49
N PRO A 76 -5.53 7.42 15.80
CA PRO A 76 -5.54 6.63 17.02
C PRO A 76 -4.37 5.65 17.09
N ALA A 77 -3.85 5.42 18.31
CA ALA A 77 -2.77 4.45 18.56
C ALA A 77 -3.11 3.03 18.04
N THR A 78 -4.38 2.64 18.08
CA THR A 78 -4.85 1.36 17.51
C THR A 78 -4.69 1.31 15.99
N THR A 79 -4.95 2.41 15.29
CA THR A 79 -4.75 2.50 13.83
C THR A 79 -3.27 2.44 13.49
N ILE A 80 -2.43 3.14 14.26
CA ILE A 80 -0.97 3.08 14.12
C ILE A 80 -0.46 1.64 14.32
N ALA A 81 -0.94 0.95 15.36
CA ALA A 81 -0.54 -0.44 15.63
C ALA A 81 -0.94 -1.39 14.48
N VAL A 82 -2.15 -1.23 13.94
CA VAL A 82 -2.61 -2.01 12.78
C VAL A 82 -1.76 -1.73 11.55
N LEU A 83 -1.51 -0.46 11.21
CA LEU A 83 -0.69 -0.08 10.06
C LEU A 83 0.74 -0.62 10.17
N ARG A 84 1.32 -0.60 11.37
CA ARG A 84 2.67 -1.14 11.61
C ARG A 84 2.70 -2.66 11.49
N GLY A 85 1.66 -3.35 11.97
CA GLY A 85 1.61 -4.82 11.98
C GLY A 85 1.20 -5.45 10.65
N ALA A 86 0.26 -4.82 9.92
CA ALA A 86 -0.38 -5.41 8.74
C ALA A 86 0.58 -5.88 7.64
N PRO A 87 1.63 -5.13 7.25
CA PRO A 87 2.61 -5.59 6.28
C PRO A 87 3.28 -6.90 6.69
N TRP A 88 3.69 -7.00 7.95
CA TRP A 88 4.38 -8.17 8.50
C TRP A 88 3.46 -9.37 8.63
N THR A 89 2.20 -9.15 9.03
CA THR A 89 1.19 -10.21 9.06
C THR A 89 0.95 -10.78 7.67
N LEU A 90 0.76 -9.93 6.66
CA LEU A 90 0.55 -10.39 5.28
C LEU A 90 1.81 -11.07 4.70
N LEU A 91 2.99 -10.59 5.05
CA LEU A 91 4.25 -11.24 4.66
C LEU A 91 4.38 -12.63 5.28
N ALA A 92 4.05 -12.77 6.57
CA ALA A 92 4.06 -14.06 7.26
C ALA A 92 3.04 -15.03 6.64
N LEU A 93 1.83 -14.56 6.35
CA LEU A 93 0.79 -15.36 5.67
C LEU A 93 1.23 -15.79 4.27
N SER A 94 1.83 -14.89 3.49
CA SER A 94 2.33 -15.20 2.14
C SER A 94 3.43 -16.26 2.20
N THR A 95 4.35 -16.13 3.16
CA THR A 95 5.43 -17.09 3.37
C THR A 95 4.88 -18.45 3.82
N ALA A 96 3.95 -18.48 4.79
CA ALA A 96 3.30 -19.70 5.24
C ALA A 96 2.52 -20.38 4.10
N ALA A 97 1.85 -19.60 3.26
CA ALA A 97 1.14 -20.10 2.09
C ALA A 97 2.11 -20.71 1.05
N ALA A 98 3.33 -20.23 0.92
CA ALA A 98 4.32 -20.75 -0.02
C ALA A 98 4.94 -22.09 0.39
N LEU A 99 5.06 -22.37 1.69
CA LEU A 99 5.78 -23.55 2.21
C LEU A 99 5.26 -24.89 1.66
N PRO A 100 3.95 -25.19 1.64
CA PRO A 100 3.46 -26.44 1.07
C PRO A 100 3.82 -26.58 -0.42
N ALA A 101 3.72 -25.50 -1.18
CA ALA A 101 4.03 -25.51 -2.61
C ALA A 101 5.51 -25.78 -2.90
N ILE A 102 6.39 -25.30 -2.02
CA ILE A 102 7.82 -25.58 -2.09
C ILE A 102 8.13 -27.04 -1.74
N LYS A 103 7.46 -27.59 -0.71
CA LYS A 103 7.60 -29.00 -0.32
C LYS A 103 7.09 -29.95 -1.40
N ASP A 104 5.99 -29.62 -2.06
CA ASP A 104 5.42 -30.41 -3.16
C ASP A 104 6.38 -30.53 -4.35
N GLY A 105 7.31 -29.58 -4.54
CA GLY A 105 8.31 -29.59 -5.62
C GLY A 105 7.76 -29.37 -7.04
N ARG A 106 6.43 -29.38 -7.22
CA ARG A 106 5.76 -29.19 -8.51
C ARG A 106 6.07 -27.80 -9.10
N PRO A 107 6.41 -27.69 -10.39
CA PRO A 107 6.61 -26.38 -11.01
C PRO A 107 5.40 -25.48 -10.81
N LEU A 108 5.64 -24.17 -10.59
CA LEU A 108 4.59 -23.17 -10.36
C LEU A 108 4.63 -22.07 -11.43
N PRO A 109 3.50 -21.39 -11.71
CA PRO A 109 3.48 -20.29 -12.66
C PRO A 109 4.37 -19.13 -12.20
N ARG A 110 5.19 -18.64 -13.12
CA ARG A 110 5.98 -17.41 -12.97
C ARG A 110 5.41 -16.25 -13.78
N LYS A 111 4.89 -16.54 -14.96
CA LYS A 111 4.36 -15.53 -15.89
C LYS A 111 2.91 -15.83 -16.20
N TRP A 112 2.09 -14.79 -16.17
CA TRP A 112 0.66 -14.84 -16.44
C TRP A 112 0.33 -14.06 -17.72
N SER A 113 -0.75 -14.41 -18.40
CA SER A 113 -1.32 -13.66 -19.51
C SER A 113 -2.13 -12.45 -19.00
N ALA A 114 -2.56 -11.58 -19.90
CA ALA A 114 -3.54 -10.53 -19.59
C ALA A 114 -4.91 -11.08 -19.15
N THR A 115 -5.22 -12.33 -19.53
CA THR A 115 -6.40 -13.08 -19.08
C THR A 115 -6.12 -13.93 -17.83
N PHE A 116 -5.01 -13.67 -17.14
CA PHE A 116 -4.59 -14.38 -15.93
C PHE A 116 -4.43 -15.89 -16.11
N ALA A 117 -4.09 -16.35 -17.31
CA ALA A 117 -3.71 -17.74 -17.57
C ALA A 117 -2.19 -17.93 -17.38
N PRO A 118 -1.73 -19.03 -16.74
CA PRO A 118 -0.31 -19.37 -16.67
C PRO A 118 0.33 -19.49 -18.06
N LYS A 119 1.47 -18.82 -18.29
CA LYS A 119 2.25 -18.88 -19.54
C LYS A 119 3.62 -19.54 -19.39
N LYS A 120 4.27 -19.37 -18.24
CA LYS A 120 5.60 -19.95 -17.98
C LYS A 120 5.64 -20.49 -16.57
N TRP A 121 6.25 -21.66 -16.42
CA TRP A 121 6.42 -22.37 -15.16
C TRP A 121 7.89 -22.34 -14.74
N THR A 122 8.16 -22.42 -13.45
CA THR A 122 9.52 -22.44 -12.87
C THR A 122 9.52 -23.26 -11.59
N SER A 123 10.70 -23.50 -11.02
CA SER A 123 10.80 -24.12 -9.70
C SER A 123 9.98 -23.36 -8.64
N PRO A 124 9.31 -24.07 -7.70
CA PRO A 124 8.44 -23.45 -6.71
C PRO A 124 9.14 -22.31 -5.95
N ALA A 125 10.37 -22.55 -5.46
CA ALA A 125 11.12 -21.56 -4.71
C ALA A 125 11.30 -20.24 -5.48
N ARG A 126 11.59 -20.30 -6.79
CA ARG A 126 11.77 -19.11 -7.62
C ARG A 126 10.44 -18.38 -7.87
N ALA A 127 9.35 -19.11 -8.08
CA ALA A 127 8.01 -18.53 -8.26
C ALA A 127 7.53 -17.80 -6.99
N MET A 128 7.69 -18.45 -5.82
CA MET A 128 7.30 -17.89 -4.54
C MET A 128 8.16 -16.67 -4.19
N LEU A 129 9.48 -16.76 -4.37
CA LEU A 129 10.39 -15.65 -4.09
C LEU A 129 10.04 -14.40 -4.93
N SER A 130 9.69 -14.57 -6.21
CA SER A 130 9.28 -13.43 -7.05
C SER A 130 7.99 -12.75 -6.59
N SER A 131 7.12 -13.47 -5.87
CA SER A 131 5.87 -12.90 -5.34
C SER A 131 6.09 -12.22 -3.99
N ILE A 132 6.98 -12.77 -3.15
CA ILE A 132 7.17 -12.36 -1.74
C ILE A 132 8.21 -11.23 -1.61
N LEU A 133 9.28 -11.27 -2.40
CA LEU A 133 10.42 -10.37 -2.25
C LEU A 133 10.05 -8.88 -2.32
N PRO A 134 9.18 -8.41 -3.24
CA PRO A 134 8.80 -7.00 -3.29
C PRO A 134 8.09 -6.53 -2.01
N ALA A 135 7.17 -7.34 -1.47
CA ALA A 135 6.46 -7.02 -0.23
C ALA A 135 7.41 -6.96 0.96
N ALA A 136 8.35 -7.91 1.07
CA ALA A 136 9.36 -7.93 2.12
C ALA A 136 10.28 -6.69 2.06
N ALA A 137 10.72 -6.31 0.85
CA ALA A 137 11.60 -5.16 0.65
C ALA A 137 10.91 -3.85 1.08
N VAL A 138 9.65 -3.64 0.66
CA VAL A 138 8.93 -2.41 1.00
C VAL A 138 8.52 -2.38 2.47
N ALA A 139 8.11 -3.51 3.06
CA ALA A 139 7.85 -3.60 4.50
C ALA A 139 9.11 -3.29 5.33
N GLY A 140 10.26 -3.83 4.94
CA GLY A 140 11.55 -3.53 5.57
C GLY A 140 11.94 -2.05 5.45
N PHE A 141 11.72 -1.44 4.29
CA PHE A 141 11.98 -0.02 4.07
C PHE A 141 11.05 0.89 4.89
N ALA A 142 9.74 0.58 4.93
CA ALA A 142 8.76 1.30 5.73
C ALA A 142 9.08 1.22 7.24
N GLU A 143 9.47 0.04 7.72
CA GLU A 143 9.90 -0.13 9.11
C GLU A 143 11.21 0.61 9.40
N TRP A 144 12.17 0.59 8.47
CA TRP A 144 13.42 1.33 8.60
C TRP A 144 13.20 2.84 8.69
N THR A 145 12.41 3.42 7.79
CA THR A 145 12.06 4.85 7.83
C THR A 145 11.29 5.20 9.11
N THR A 146 10.35 4.34 9.52
CA THR A 146 9.60 4.53 10.76
C THR A 146 10.50 4.58 11.99
N ARG A 147 11.52 3.71 12.06
CA ARG A 147 12.50 3.71 13.15
C ARG A 147 13.44 4.92 13.10
N ARG A 148 13.90 5.28 11.91
CA ARG A 148 14.81 6.41 11.68
C ARG A 148 14.17 7.73 12.11
N ASP A 149 12.91 7.94 11.75
CA ASP A 149 12.21 9.21 11.96
C ASP A 149 11.35 9.20 13.25
N ASN A 150 11.36 8.07 13.98
CA ASN A 150 10.53 7.80 15.18
C ASN A 150 9.04 8.13 14.97
N LYS A 151 8.55 7.92 13.76
CA LYS A 151 7.21 8.31 13.30
C LYS A 151 6.73 7.35 12.23
N LEU A 152 5.47 6.90 12.31
CA LEU A 152 4.92 5.95 11.36
C LEU A 152 4.87 6.56 9.95
N ASP A 153 5.50 5.89 8.99
CA ASP A 153 5.32 6.18 7.58
C ASP A 153 4.02 5.54 7.08
N VAL A 154 2.92 6.29 7.12
CA VAL A 154 1.57 5.79 6.74
C VAL A 154 1.56 5.34 5.27
N THR A 155 2.11 6.15 4.36
CA THR A 155 2.15 5.82 2.93
C THR A 155 2.96 4.56 2.68
N GLY A 156 4.18 4.47 3.21
CA GLY A 156 5.00 3.27 3.03
C GLY A 156 4.39 2.03 3.68
N SER A 157 3.74 2.17 4.83
CA SER A 157 3.05 1.06 5.50
C SER A 157 1.84 0.57 4.70
N LEU A 158 1.06 1.47 4.11
CA LEU A 158 -0.05 1.12 3.24
C LEU A 158 0.41 0.47 1.94
N LEU A 159 1.45 1.01 1.30
CA LEU A 159 2.06 0.39 0.11
C LEU A 159 2.60 -1.01 0.42
N ALA A 160 3.28 -1.19 1.56
CA ALA A 160 3.77 -2.48 2.01
C ALA A 160 2.61 -3.46 2.29
N THR A 161 1.52 -2.99 2.89
CA THR A 161 0.30 -3.78 3.13
C THR A 161 -0.33 -4.22 1.81
N SER A 162 -0.49 -3.30 0.86
CA SER A 162 -0.99 -3.54 -0.49
C SER A 162 -0.16 -4.59 -1.24
N LEU A 163 1.17 -4.48 -1.19
CA LEU A 163 2.07 -5.47 -1.79
C LEU A 163 2.01 -6.81 -1.06
N GLY A 164 1.86 -6.82 0.26
CA GLY A 164 1.65 -8.05 1.06
C GLY A 164 0.37 -8.77 0.67
N ALA A 165 -0.74 -8.04 0.48
CA ALA A 165 -2.02 -8.59 0.05
C ALA A 165 -1.93 -9.17 -1.37
N MET A 166 -1.31 -8.42 -2.30
CA MET A 166 -1.00 -8.92 -3.65
C MET A 166 -0.14 -10.18 -3.59
N SER A 167 0.92 -10.19 -2.79
CA SER A 167 1.83 -11.32 -2.64
C SER A 167 1.11 -12.58 -2.18
N LEU A 168 0.25 -12.46 -1.17
CA LEU A 168 -0.56 -13.56 -0.66
C LEU A 168 -1.47 -14.13 -1.74
N LEU A 169 -2.22 -13.26 -2.43
CA LEU A 169 -3.17 -13.66 -3.47
C LEU A 169 -2.47 -14.31 -4.67
N LEU A 170 -1.33 -13.77 -5.10
CA LEU A 170 -0.53 -14.36 -6.19
C LEU A 170 0.10 -15.69 -5.79
N THR A 171 0.52 -15.84 -4.54
CA THR A 171 1.02 -17.10 -3.98
C THR A 171 -0.08 -18.17 -3.97
N LEU A 172 -1.28 -17.81 -3.52
CA LEU A 172 -2.45 -18.70 -3.55
C LEU A 172 -2.87 -19.03 -4.98
N ALA A 173 -2.84 -18.07 -5.89
CA ALA A 173 -3.13 -18.29 -7.32
C ALA A 173 -2.17 -19.30 -7.94
N ALA A 174 -0.87 -19.14 -7.69
CA ALA A 174 0.16 -20.02 -8.21
C ALA A 174 -0.03 -21.47 -7.70
N ARG A 175 -0.42 -21.65 -6.43
CA ARG A 175 -0.72 -22.96 -5.85
C ARG A 175 -1.91 -23.66 -6.50
N GLN A 176 -2.95 -22.90 -6.84
CA GLN A 176 -4.17 -23.44 -7.41
C GLN A 176 -4.09 -23.60 -8.94
N ALA A 177 -3.03 -23.16 -9.59
CA ALA A 177 -2.98 -23.05 -11.04
C ALA A 177 -3.09 -24.39 -11.79
N ALA A 178 -2.59 -25.48 -11.20
CA ALA A 178 -2.70 -26.82 -11.78
C ALA A 178 -4.04 -27.50 -11.45
N ASP A 179 -4.48 -27.37 -10.20
CA ASP A 179 -5.61 -28.14 -9.67
C ASP A 179 -6.97 -27.43 -9.86
N ALA A 180 -6.99 -26.09 -9.87
CA ALA A 180 -8.19 -25.26 -10.02
C ALA A 180 -7.92 -23.98 -10.85
N PRO A 181 -7.79 -24.08 -12.18
CA PRO A 181 -7.37 -22.96 -13.04
C PRO A 181 -8.30 -21.74 -13.02
N ALA A 182 -9.61 -21.94 -12.81
CA ALA A 182 -10.58 -20.85 -12.70
C ALA A 182 -10.34 -20.03 -11.42
N THR A 183 -10.14 -20.69 -10.28
CA THR A 183 -9.83 -20.03 -9.01
C THR A 183 -8.48 -19.33 -9.07
N ALA A 184 -7.48 -19.96 -9.69
CA ALA A 184 -6.18 -19.34 -9.92
C ALA A 184 -6.28 -18.02 -10.71
N ARG A 185 -7.09 -18.00 -11.78
CA ARG A 185 -7.37 -16.78 -12.56
C ARG A 185 -8.02 -15.69 -11.71
N ALA A 186 -9.04 -16.06 -10.93
CA ALA A 186 -9.73 -15.13 -10.04
C ALA A 186 -8.79 -14.54 -8.99
N LEU A 187 -7.94 -15.37 -8.36
CA LEU A 187 -6.94 -14.94 -7.39
C LEU A 187 -5.85 -14.07 -8.01
N SER A 188 -5.41 -14.36 -9.24
CA SER A 188 -4.45 -13.50 -9.95
C SER A 188 -5.04 -12.14 -10.33
N ALA A 189 -6.31 -12.11 -10.75
CA ALA A 189 -7.03 -10.87 -10.99
C ALA A 189 -7.18 -10.05 -9.71
N ALA A 190 -7.64 -10.69 -8.63
CA ALA A 190 -7.75 -10.07 -7.31
C ALA A 190 -6.39 -9.57 -6.80
N GLY A 191 -5.32 -10.35 -6.97
CA GLY A 191 -3.97 -9.95 -6.57
C GLY A 191 -3.49 -8.69 -7.31
N THR A 192 -3.80 -8.58 -8.60
CA THR A 192 -3.45 -7.40 -9.41
C THR A 192 -4.21 -6.15 -8.95
N LEU A 193 -5.49 -6.31 -8.58
CA LEU A 193 -6.33 -5.24 -8.04
C LEU A 193 -6.03 -4.91 -6.58
N ALA A 194 -5.40 -5.83 -5.83
CA ALA A 194 -5.14 -5.66 -4.41
C ALA A 194 -4.32 -4.40 -4.14
N LEU A 195 -3.37 -4.05 -5.01
CA LEU A 195 -2.52 -2.88 -4.80
C LEU A 195 -3.35 -1.58 -4.72
N PRO A 196 -4.06 -1.16 -5.78
CA PRO A 196 -4.85 0.08 -5.72
C PRO A 196 -6.02 -0.02 -4.74
N VAL A 197 -6.66 -1.21 -4.59
CA VAL A 197 -7.84 -1.35 -3.72
C VAL A 197 -7.47 -1.23 -2.25
N VAL A 198 -6.41 -1.92 -1.80
CA VAL A 198 -5.98 -1.87 -0.39
C VAL A 198 -5.41 -0.49 -0.06
N GLU A 199 -4.72 0.15 -1.00
CA GLU A 199 -4.18 1.49 -0.79
C GLU A 199 -5.30 2.53 -0.63
N VAL A 200 -6.27 2.58 -1.55
CA VAL A 200 -7.45 3.48 -1.45
C VAL A 200 -8.20 3.21 -0.14
N ALA A 201 -8.54 1.95 0.13
CA ALA A 201 -9.31 1.58 1.31
C ALA A 201 -8.56 1.91 2.61
N GLY A 202 -7.24 1.69 2.62
CA GLY A 202 -6.37 1.99 3.75
C GLY A 202 -6.31 3.47 4.06
N PHE A 203 -6.06 4.32 3.06
CA PHE A 203 -6.07 5.78 3.25
C PHE A 203 -7.44 6.27 3.75
N VAL A 204 -8.53 5.82 3.13
CA VAL A 204 -9.90 6.18 3.56
C VAL A 204 -10.14 5.75 5.01
N ALA A 205 -9.70 4.56 5.42
CA ALA A 205 -9.85 4.06 6.78
C ALA A 205 -9.05 4.90 7.79
N VAL A 206 -7.81 5.29 7.44
CA VAL A 206 -6.97 6.16 8.29
C VAL A 206 -7.61 7.52 8.49
N ILE A 207 -8.05 8.17 7.40
CA ILE A 207 -8.71 9.47 7.45
C ILE A 207 -9.97 9.42 8.31
N LYS A 208 -10.85 8.44 8.07
CA LYS A 208 -12.09 8.28 8.86
C LYS A 208 -11.81 7.99 10.33
N SER A 209 -10.76 7.22 10.62
CA SER A 209 -10.34 6.93 12.00
C SER A 209 -9.86 8.19 12.73
N ALA A 210 -9.05 9.02 12.06
CA ALA A 210 -8.56 10.28 12.60
C ALA A 210 -9.69 11.30 12.79
N LEU A 211 -10.59 11.47 11.82
CA LEU A 211 -11.75 12.36 11.93
C LEU A 211 -12.68 11.95 13.09
N ALA A 212 -12.90 10.64 13.27
CA ALA A 212 -13.68 10.13 14.40
C ALA A 212 -12.99 10.41 15.75
N GLN A 213 -11.66 10.47 15.79
CA GLN A 213 -10.90 10.85 16.98
C GLN A 213 -11.03 12.34 17.28
N VAL A 214 -10.89 13.20 16.27
CA VAL A 214 -11.12 14.65 16.41
C VAL A 214 -12.52 14.93 16.95
N ASP A 215 -13.54 14.28 16.40
CA ASP A 215 -14.93 14.44 16.86
C ASP A 215 -15.10 14.03 18.35
N ARG A 216 -14.43 12.95 18.78
CA ARG A 216 -14.41 12.54 20.20
C ARG A 216 -13.72 13.56 21.09
N GLU A 217 -12.62 14.13 20.64
CA GLU A 217 -11.85 15.14 21.38
C GLU A 217 -12.66 16.44 21.54
N LEU A 218 -13.34 16.90 20.49
CA LEU A 218 -14.18 18.09 20.51
C LEU A 218 -15.44 17.92 21.38
N LYS A 219 -16.00 16.71 21.45
CA LYS A 219 -17.18 16.40 22.28
C LYS A 219 -16.84 16.18 23.75
N ARG A 220 -15.57 16.12 24.12
CA ARG A 220 -15.15 15.85 25.49
C ARG A 220 -15.38 17.09 26.38
N PRO A 221 -16.15 16.98 27.48
CA PRO A 221 -16.45 18.14 28.32
C PRO A 221 -15.18 18.68 29.01
N ALA A 222 -15.10 20.02 29.08
CA ALA A 222 -13.95 20.78 29.58
C ALA A 222 -13.50 20.41 31.02
N SER A 223 -14.38 19.80 31.82
CA SER A 223 -14.07 19.37 33.19
C SER A 223 -13.11 18.19 33.31
N SER A 224 -12.81 17.48 32.21
CA SER A 224 -11.87 16.34 32.22
C SER A 224 -10.42 16.71 31.89
N VAL A 225 -10.14 17.96 31.52
CA VAL A 225 -8.80 18.46 31.16
C VAL A 225 -8.03 19.00 32.38
N ALA A 226 -8.72 19.37 33.46
CA ALA A 226 -8.10 19.92 34.66
C ALA A 226 -7.60 18.87 35.68
N ALA A 227 -7.70 17.58 35.39
CA ALA A 227 -7.39 16.48 36.31
C ALA A 227 -6.27 15.53 35.82
N ALA A 228 -5.54 15.90 34.77
CA ALA A 228 -4.36 15.19 34.27
C ALA A 228 -3.16 16.14 34.25
#